data_AF-A0AAE0X8H0-F1
#
_entry.id   AF-A0AAE0X8H0-F1
#
_cell.length_a   1.000
_cell.length_b   1.000
_cell.length_c   1.000
_cell.angle_alpha   90.00
_cell.angle_beta   90.00
_cell.angle_gamma   90.00
#
_symmetry.space_group_name_H-M   'P 1'
#
loop_
_entity.id
_entity.type
_entity.pdbx_description
1 polymer ?
#
loop_
_entity_poly.entity_id
_entity_poly.type
_entity_poly.pdbx_seq_one_letter_code
_entity_poly.pdbx_strand_id
1 'polypeptide(L)'
;MKLFSSLYLLATLCLTHAHPNPEVSSNILNRQTANKNLTDYAYVYFTGEGLATGEQVYMAVSNNNDPASWTALKNGNVYLTSNVGTKGIRDPSLIVAPDRSKFWIICTDLKVYGLAGGWNNADMTTKGSKSIVVWESTDLKSWSGPRLAKVSPDNAGMTWAPDAIWDPSTSRFMVFWTSNIQGAGGGWKTMRSFTKDFQTFTTAEAYVSLGMDNTIAAFSGKFYMLSKNGPGNLLQENVASSLNGPWSKVSENIGQGAMTAGEGPLVFQNNLNPNKWHLWIDDYTKGSGYLPFETTNLPGGSWTKSQNYKLPKNPRHGYVVPITAAERAALAS
;
A
#
# COMPACT_ATOMS: atom_id res chain seq x y z
N MET A 1 -51.27 39.30 44.75
CA MET A 1 -51.23 38.15 43.81
C MET A 1 -49.92 38.21 43.03
N LYS A 2 -49.07 37.18 43.20
CA LYS A 2 -47.81 36.85 42.46
C LYS A 2 -46.65 37.85 42.58
N LEU A 3 -45.71 37.71 43.53
CA LEU A 3 -44.53 36.80 43.61
C LEU A 3 -43.47 37.04 42.50
N PHE A 4 -42.42 37.77 42.87
CA PHE A 4 -41.09 37.74 42.26
C PHE A 4 -40.23 36.73 43.02
N SER A 5 -39.59 35.81 42.31
CA SER A 5 -38.49 35.02 42.85
C SER A 5 -37.52 34.67 41.73
N SER A 6 -36.36 35.32 41.74
CA SER A 6 -35.19 35.01 40.93
C SER A 6 -34.62 33.66 41.34
N LEU A 7 -34.41 32.76 40.37
CA LEU A 7 -33.70 31.51 40.58
C LEU A 7 -32.43 31.52 39.72
N TYR A 8 -31.28 31.58 40.38
CA TYR A 8 -29.97 31.29 39.79
C TYR A 8 -29.91 29.78 39.46
N LEU A 9 -29.63 29.44 38.21
CA LEU A 9 -29.26 28.07 37.83
C LEU A 9 -27.82 28.10 37.28
N LEU A 10 -26.86 27.68 38.12
CA LEU A 10 -25.52 27.34 37.67
C LEU A 10 -25.62 26.08 36.80
N ALA A 11 -25.30 26.19 35.52
CA ALA A 11 -25.06 25.03 34.66
C ALA A 11 -23.62 24.54 34.87
N THR A 12 -23.47 23.41 35.56
CA THR A 12 -22.20 22.69 35.67
C THR A 12 -21.89 22.04 34.32
N LEU A 13 -20.87 22.56 33.62
CA LEU A 13 -20.35 21.96 32.39
C LEU A 13 -19.55 20.70 32.77
N CYS A 14 -20.13 19.51 32.63
CA CYS A 14 -19.38 18.26 32.65
C CYS A 14 -18.57 18.15 31.35
N LEU A 15 -17.34 18.69 31.34
CA LEU A 15 -16.31 18.30 30.38
C LEU A 15 -15.83 16.89 30.74
N THR A 16 -16.45 15.87 30.14
CA THR A 16 -15.84 14.55 30.08
C THR A 16 -14.62 14.64 29.16
N HIS A 17 -13.46 14.88 29.75
CA HIS A 17 -12.19 14.63 29.10
C HIS A 17 -12.08 13.12 28.91
N ALA A 18 -12.39 12.64 27.70
CA ALA A 18 -12.03 11.29 27.31
C ALA A 18 -10.48 11.24 27.26
N HIS A 19 -9.86 10.90 28.38
CA HIS A 19 -8.48 10.47 28.39
C HIS A 19 -8.41 9.19 27.55
N PRO A 20 -7.63 9.14 26.46
CA PRO A 20 -7.40 7.88 25.79
C PRO A 20 -6.75 6.94 26.81
N ASN A 21 -7.39 5.79 27.02
CA ASN A 21 -6.91 4.75 27.91
C ASN A 21 -5.46 4.38 27.52
N PRO A 22 -4.46 4.57 28.39
CA PRO A 22 -3.05 4.33 28.05
C PRO A 22 -2.75 2.87 27.69
N GLU A 23 -3.63 1.92 28.04
CA GLU A 23 -3.49 0.52 27.62
C GLU A 23 -3.91 0.26 26.16
N VAL A 24 -4.68 1.16 25.56
CA VAL A 24 -5.04 1.07 24.14
C VAL A 24 -3.87 1.57 23.28
N SER A 25 -2.98 2.44 23.80
CA SER A 25 -1.88 3.01 22.99
C SER A 25 -0.69 2.07 22.76
N SER A 26 -0.56 0.96 23.51
CA SER A 26 0.60 0.05 23.43
C SER A 26 0.41 -1.12 22.46
N ASN A 27 -0.82 -1.39 21.99
CA ASN A 27 -1.13 -2.48 21.06
C ASN A 27 -1.48 -2.00 19.63
N ILE A 28 -1.27 -0.72 19.31
CA ILE A 28 -1.95 -0.06 18.18
C ILE A 28 -1.11 0.18 16.92
N LEU A 29 0.23 0.00 16.93
CA LEU A 29 1.04 0.24 15.72
C LEU A 29 2.09 -0.84 15.50
N ASN A 30 1.76 -1.81 14.64
CA ASN A 30 2.56 -2.23 13.48
C ASN A 30 2.11 -3.62 13.01
N ARG A 31 2.02 -3.76 11.69
CA ARG A 31 1.95 -5.04 10.95
C ARG A 31 3.20 -5.93 11.15
N GLN A 32 4.11 -5.61 12.08
CA GLN A 32 5.46 -6.21 12.17
C GLN A 32 6.04 -6.39 13.59
N THR A 33 5.58 -5.72 14.67
CA THR A 33 6.35 -5.69 15.94
C THR A 33 5.81 -6.51 17.12
N ALA A 34 4.64 -7.14 17.04
CA ALA A 34 4.10 -7.91 18.17
C ALA A 34 4.36 -9.42 18.10
N ASN A 35 4.61 -9.99 16.92
CA ASN A 35 4.77 -11.43 16.76
C ASN A 35 6.25 -11.81 16.55
N LYS A 36 6.92 -12.21 17.64
CA LYS A 36 8.30 -12.72 17.63
C LYS A 36 8.53 -13.91 16.69
N ASN A 37 7.46 -14.50 16.15
CA ASN A 37 7.53 -15.65 15.24
C ASN A 37 7.61 -15.24 13.76
N LEU A 38 7.58 -13.94 13.43
CA LEU A 38 7.76 -13.45 12.06
C LEU A 38 9.25 -13.37 11.73
N THR A 39 9.73 -14.40 11.04
CA THR A 39 11.16 -14.65 10.79
C THR A 39 11.53 -14.58 9.31
N ASP A 40 10.58 -14.27 8.44
CA ASP A 40 10.80 -14.22 6.99
C ASP A 40 9.88 -13.16 6.37
N TYR A 41 9.94 -13.02 5.04
CA TYR A 41 9.08 -12.13 4.28
C TYR A 41 8.47 -12.84 3.06
N ALA A 42 7.24 -12.48 2.73
CA ALA A 42 6.62 -12.72 1.43
C ALA A 42 6.63 -11.42 0.62
N TYR A 43 6.89 -11.55 -0.68
CA TYR A 43 6.90 -10.46 -1.63
C TYR A 43 5.97 -10.77 -2.79
N VAL A 44 4.99 -9.90 -3.07
CA VAL A 44 4.13 -9.96 -4.26
C VAL A 44 4.56 -8.87 -5.26
N TYR A 45 4.57 -9.18 -6.55
CA TYR A 45 4.99 -8.24 -7.60
C TYR A 45 4.45 -8.63 -8.98
N PHE A 46 4.65 -7.76 -9.96
CA PHE A 46 4.51 -8.08 -11.38
C PHE A 46 5.82 -7.76 -12.12
N THR A 47 5.96 -8.18 -13.37
CA THR A 47 7.24 -8.05 -14.12
C THR A 47 7.20 -7.08 -15.30
N GLY A 48 6.04 -6.47 -15.54
CA GLY A 48 5.86 -5.42 -16.53
C GLY A 48 5.23 -5.87 -17.84
N GLU A 49 4.96 -4.89 -18.69
CA GLU A 49 4.27 -5.01 -19.97
C GLU A 49 5.16 -5.43 -21.14
N GLY A 50 6.40 -5.85 -20.89
CA GLY A 50 7.32 -6.35 -21.92
C GLY A 50 7.04 -7.79 -22.36
N LEU A 51 6.23 -8.54 -21.60
CA LEU A 51 5.92 -9.95 -21.83
C LEU A 51 4.41 -10.20 -21.69
N ALA A 52 3.89 -11.16 -22.46
CA ALA A 52 2.46 -11.52 -22.42
C ALA A 52 1.97 -11.97 -21.04
N THR A 53 2.88 -12.52 -20.23
CA THR A 53 2.63 -12.99 -18.86
C THR A 53 3.09 -12.00 -17.80
N GLY A 54 3.72 -10.89 -18.17
CA GLY A 54 4.40 -10.02 -17.20
C GLY A 54 3.46 -9.16 -16.35
N GLU A 55 2.23 -8.96 -16.83
CA GLU A 55 1.14 -8.29 -16.11
C GLU A 55 0.25 -9.30 -15.38
N GLN A 56 0.88 -10.11 -14.52
CA GLN A 56 0.24 -11.11 -13.64
C GLN A 56 0.90 -11.06 -12.26
N VAL A 57 0.34 -11.75 -11.27
CA VAL A 57 0.94 -11.79 -9.92
C VAL A 57 2.06 -12.82 -9.87
N TYR A 58 3.23 -12.39 -9.43
CA TYR A 58 4.39 -13.19 -9.09
C TYR A 58 4.64 -13.09 -7.58
N MET A 59 5.33 -14.09 -7.02
CA MET A 59 5.68 -14.11 -5.61
C MET A 59 7.11 -14.55 -5.38
N ALA A 60 7.70 -14.06 -4.30
CA ALA A 60 8.99 -14.50 -3.79
C ALA A 60 8.95 -14.58 -2.26
N VAL A 61 9.90 -15.30 -1.68
CA VAL A 61 10.13 -15.35 -0.23
C VAL A 61 11.58 -14.98 0.08
N SER A 62 11.81 -14.38 1.24
CA SER A 62 13.18 -14.10 1.70
C SER A 62 13.96 -15.39 1.98
N ASN A 63 15.28 -15.29 1.88
CA ASN A 63 16.20 -16.34 2.31
C ASN A 63 16.67 -16.02 3.73
N ASN A 64 16.35 -16.87 4.70
CA ASN A 64 16.86 -16.77 6.09
C ASN A 64 16.63 -15.39 6.74
N ASN A 65 15.40 -14.85 6.67
CA ASN A 65 15.07 -13.50 7.16
C ASN A 65 15.84 -12.33 6.52
N ASP A 66 16.53 -12.55 5.40
CA ASP A 66 17.32 -11.51 4.75
C ASP A 66 16.46 -10.67 3.79
N PRO A 67 16.20 -9.38 4.10
CA PRO A 67 15.44 -8.49 3.22
C PRO A 67 16.16 -8.14 1.91
N ALA A 68 17.45 -8.49 1.78
CA ALA A 68 18.23 -8.28 0.56
C ALA A 68 18.32 -9.53 -0.33
N SER A 69 17.83 -10.70 0.11
CA SER A 69 18.00 -11.97 -0.60
C SER A 69 16.69 -12.72 -0.76
N TRP A 70 16.29 -12.94 -2.01
CA TRP A 70 14.96 -13.46 -2.34
C TRP A 70 15.02 -14.69 -3.25
N THR A 71 14.09 -15.61 -3.04
CA THR A 71 13.83 -16.76 -3.92
C THR A 71 12.45 -16.60 -4.55
N ALA A 72 12.42 -16.49 -5.88
CA ALA A 72 11.16 -16.44 -6.63
C ALA A 72 10.43 -17.78 -6.54
N LEU A 73 9.14 -17.75 -6.23
CA LEU A 73 8.29 -18.93 -6.17
C LEU A 73 7.97 -19.45 -7.58
N LYS A 74 7.53 -20.72 -7.67
CA LYS A 74 7.21 -21.39 -8.94
C LYS A 74 8.31 -21.25 -10.01
N ASN A 75 9.58 -21.27 -9.60
CA ASN A 75 10.74 -21.07 -10.47
C ASN A 75 10.72 -19.74 -11.26
N GLY A 76 10.14 -18.69 -10.67
CA GLY A 76 10.01 -17.38 -11.31
C GLY A 76 8.89 -17.29 -12.36
N ASN A 77 7.98 -18.26 -12.40
CA ASN A 77 6.78 -18.23 -13.24
C ASN A 77 5.61 -17.54 -12.52
N VAL A 78 4.56 -17.24 -13.27
CA VAL A 78 3.32 -16.61 -12.77
C VAL A 78 2.77 -17.39 -11.57
N TYR A 79 2.50 -16.67 -10.48
CA TYR A 79 1.91 -17.23 -9.26
C TYR A 79 0.38 -17.27 -9.34
N LEU A 80 -0.26 -16.15 -9.67
CA LEU A 80 -1.71 -16.05 -9.92
C LEU A 80 -1.97 -15.35 -11.24
N THR A 81 -3.00 -15.83 -11.96
CA THR A 81 -3.45 -15.25 -13.23
C THR A 81 -4.80 -14.59 -13.06
N SER A 82 -4.95 -13.38 -13.60
CA SER A 82 -6.25 -12.72 -13.75
C SER A 82 -6.91 -13.13 -15.06
N ASN A 83 -8.16 -13.59 -14.96
CA ASN A 83 -9.06 -13.83 -16.09
C ASN A 83 -10.27 -12.87 -16.09
N VAL A 84 -10.28 -11.87 -15.20
CA VAL A 84 -11.34 -10.86 -15.05
C VAL A 84 -10.86 -9.49 -15.52
N GLY A 85 -11.80 -8.57 -15.76
CA GLY A 85 -11.51 -7.19 -16.17
C GLY A 85 -10.69 -7.14 -17.47
N THR A 86 -9.62 -6.35 -17.46
CA THR A 86 -8.67 -6.23 -18.57
C THR A 86 -7.77 -7.46 -18.75
N LYS A 87 -7.77 -8.38 -17.77
CA LYS A 87 -6.91 -9.57 -17.68
C LYS A 87 -5.42 -9.27 -17.50
N GLY A 88 -5.07 -8.01 -17.25
CA GLY A 88 -3.74 -7.56 -16.85
C GLY A 88 -3.77 -7.10 -15.41
N ILE A 89 -2.67 -7.37 -14.71
CA ILE A 89 -2.46 -7.03 -13.31
C ILE A 89 -1.21 -6.20 -13.18
N ARG A 90 -1.33 -5.12 -12.41
CA ARG A 90 -0.22 -4.26 -11.99
C ARG A 90 -0.34 -3.94 -10.52
N ASP A 91 0.78 -3.53 -9.93
CA ASP A 91 0.85 -2.93 -8.60
C ASP A 91 0.17 -3.78 -7.48
N PRO A 92 0.47 -5.09 -7.34
CA PRO A 92 -0.13 -5.90 -6.29
C PRO A 92 0.27 -5.45 -4.88
N SER A 93 -0.73 -5.28 -4.02
CA SER A 93 -0.59 -5.07 -2.59
C SER A 93 -1.06 -6.29 -1.80
N LEU A 94 -0.21 -6.82 -0.91
CA LEU A 94 -0.54 -7.95 -0.03
C LEU A 94 -0.98 -7.45 1.34
N ILE A 95 -2.25 -7.70 1.68
CA ILE A 95 -2.87 -7.25 2.91
C ILE A 95 -3.06 -8.43 3.85
N VAL A 96 -2.75 -8.21 5.12
CA VAL A 96 -2.87 -9.21 6.20
C VAL A 96 -3.93 -8.74 7.19
N ALA A 97 -4.87 -9.61 7.55
CA ALA A 97 -5.82 -9.36 8.62
C ALA A 97 -5.08 -9.05 9.94
N PRO A 98 -5.60 -8.19 10.83
CA PRO A 98 -4.94 -7.89 12.11
C PRO A 98 -4.66 -9.14 12.96
N ASP A 99 -5.56 -10.12 12.89
CA ASP A 99 -5.44 -11.42 13.56
C ASP A 99 -4.71 -12.49 12.71
N ARG A 100 -4.24 -12.12 11.52
CA ARG A 100 -3.63 -12.99 10.49
C ARG A 100 -4.49 -14.19 10.05
N SER A 101 -5.81 -14.16 10.30
CA SER A 101 -6.73 -15.22 9.88
C SER A 101 -6.97 -15.25 8.37
N LYS A 102 -6.69 -14.13 7.69
CA LYS A 102 -6.97 -13.93 6.28
C LYS A 102 -5.97 -12.99 5.63
N PHE A 103 -5.78 -13.21 4.34
CA PHE A 103 -4.87 -12.49 3.48
C PHE A 103 -5.58 -12.09 2.20
N TRP A 104 -5.24 -10.93 1.66
CA TRP A 104 -5.77 -10.44 0.39
C TRP A 104 -4.64 -9.97 -0.49
N ILE A 105 -4.76 -10.20 -1.80
CA ILE A 105 -3.97 -9.48 -2.80
C ILE A 105 -4.93 -8.57 -3.54
N ILE A 106 -4.66 -7.26 -3.53
CA ILE A 106 -5.40 -6.27 -4.31
C ILE A 106 -4.50 -5.69 -5.38
N CYS A 107 -5.03 -5.48 -6.59
CA CYS A 107 -4.23 -5.03 -7.72
C CYS A 107 -4.96 -4.01 -8.59
N THR A 108 -4.18 -3.26 -9.36
CA THR A 108 -4.64 -2.52 -10.53
C THR A 108 -5.17 -3.49 -11.61
N ASP A 109 -6.39 -3.25 -12.10
CA ASP A 109 -6.93 -3.90 -13.29
C ASP A 109 -6.52 -3.13 -14.56
N LEU A 110 -5.36 -3.48 -15.12
CA LEU A 110 -4.84 -2.86 -16.34
C LEU A 110 -3.95 -3.82 -17.13
N LYS A 111 -4.21 -3.92 -18.43
CA LYS A 111 -3.36 -4.62 -19.40
C LYS A 111 -2.80 -3.65 -20.43
N VAL A 112 -1.51 -3.39 -20.37
CA VAL A 112 -0.78 -2.57 -21.35
C VAL A 112 -0.14 -3.44 -22.43
N TYR A 113 0.22 -4.69 -22.12
CA TYR A 113 0.76 -5.62 -23.11
C TYR A 113 -0.24 -5.87 -24.25
N GLY A 114 0.15 -5.50 -25.47
CA GLY A 114 -0.68 -5.61 -26.67
C GLY A 114 -1.77 -4.54 -26.80
N LEU A 115 -1.80 -3.54 -25.91
CA LEU A 115 -2.72 -2.41 -26.03
C LEU A 115 -2.27 -1.48 -27.17
N ALA A 116 -3.18 -1.17 -28.10
CA ALA A 116 -2.90 -0.20 -29.15
C ALA A 116 -2.52 1.17 -28.55
N GLY A 117 -1.38 1.70 -28.96
CA GLY A 117 -0.80 2.93 -28.40
C GLY A 117 -0.06 2.76 -27.07
N GLY A 118 -0.12 1.58 -26.43
CA GLY A 118 0.57 1.30 -25.15
C GLY A 118 0.31 2.39 -24.11
N TRP A 119 1.39 2.87 -23.48
CA TRP A 119 1.34 3.96 -22.49
C TRP A 119 0.82 5.30 -23.02
N ASN A 120 0.81 5.52 -24.34
CA ASN A 120 0.26 6.72 -24.96
C ASN A 120 -1.25 6.64 -25.17
N ASN A 121 -1.89 5.53 -24.81
CA ASN A 121 -3.33 5.39 -24.89
C ASN A 121 -4.02 6.13 -23.73
N ALA A 122 -4.55 7.32 -24.03
CA ALA A 122 -5.24 8.16 -23.06
C ALA A 122 -6.51 7.52 -22.47
N ASP A 123 -7.11 6.51 -23.11
CA ASP A 123 -8.29 5.83 -22.58
C ASP A 123 -7.98 5.13 -21.25
N MET A 124 -6.73 4.77 -20.96
CA MET A 124 -6.40 4.12 -19.68
C MET A 124 -6.56 5.04 -18.46
N THR A 125 -6.52 6.36 -18.65
CA THR A 125 -6.64 7.37 -17.59
C THR A 125 -7.93 8.18 -17.66
N THR A 126 -8.78 7.89 -18.65
CA THR A 126 -10.06 8.57 -18.89
C THR A 126 -11.24 7.62 -18.98
N LYS A 127 -11.03 6.38 -19.42
CA LYS A 127 -12.03 5.31 -19.57
C LYS A 127 -11.53 3.98 -18.99
N GLY A 128 -10.53 4.03 -18.11
CA GLY A 128 -9.90 2.87 -17.50
C GLY A 128 -10.81 2.16 -16.49
N SER A 129 -10.29 1.09 -15.90
CA SER A 129 -11.04 0.31 -14.92
C SER A 129 -11.38 1.14 -13.68
N LYS A 130 -12.61 1.01 -13.21
CA LYS A 130 -13.13 1.62 -11.97
C LYS A 130 -13.01 0.66 -10.77
N SER A 131 -12.25 -0.41 -10.97
CA SER A 131 -12.22 -1.56 -10.08
C SER A 131 -10.79 -1.95 -9.74
N ILE A 132 -10.67 -2.64 -8.60
CA ILE A 132 -9.48 -3.40 -8.23
C ILE A 132 -9.74 -4.89 -8.47
N VAL A 133 -8.69 -5.65 -8.74
CA VAL A 133 -8.76 -7.12 -8.71
C VAL A 133 -8.41 -7.59 -7.31
N VAL A 134 -9.16 -8.55 -6.77
CA VAL A 134 -8.95 -9.09 -5.43
C VAL A 134 -8.82 -10.62 -5.46
N TRP A 135 -7.82 -11.13 -4.75
CA TRP A 135 -7.73 -12.52 -4.32
C TRP A 135 -7.79 -12.59 -2.80
N GLU A 136 -8.27 -13.72 -2.27
CA GLU A 136 -8.36 -13.99 -0.84
C GLU A 136 -7.69 -15.34 -0.52
N SER A 137 -7.06 -15.43 0.65
CA SER A 137 -6.45 -16.66 1.16
C SER A 137 -6.55 -16.70 2.68
N THR A 138 -6.60 -17.89 3.26
CA THR A 138 -6.50 -18.10 4.73
C THR A 138 -5.15 -18.67 5.15
N ASP A 139 -4.26 -18.98 4.20
CA ASP A 139 -2.98 -19.68 4.44
C ASP A 139 -1.80 -19.12 3.62
N LEU A 140 -1.99 -17.99 2.93
CA LEU A 140 -1.08 -17.35 1.97
C LEU A 140 -0.72 -18.16 0.71
N LYS A 141 -1.15 -19.42 0.62
CA LYS A 141 -0.75 -20.36 -0.44
C LYS A 141 -1.91 -20.69 -1.38
N SER A 142 -3.06 -21.02 -0.79
CA SER A 142 -4.29 -21.36 -1.46
C SER A 142 -5.12 -20.09 -1.63
N TRP A 143 -5.24 -19.63 -2.87
CA TRP A 143 -5.95 -18.39 -3.19
C TRP A 143 -7.29 -18.70 -3.85
N SER A 144 -8.27 -17.83 -3.61
CA SER A 144 -9.53 -17.80 -4.35
C SER A 144 -9.29 -17.58 -5.86
N GLY A 145 -10.35 -17.67 -6.66
CA GLY A 145 -10.32 -17.04 -7.99
C GLY A 145 -10.21 -15.50 -7.88
N PRO A 146 -9.69 -14.81 -8.90
CA PRO A 146 -9.75 -13.35 -8.95
C PRO A 146 -11.18 -12.87 -9.03
N ARG A 147 -11.49 -11.78 -8.34
CA ARG A 147 -12.75 -11.04 -8.51
C ARG A 147 -12.48 -9.59 -8.80
N LEU A 148 -13.36 -8.97 -9.59
CA LEU A 148 -13.34 -7.54 -9.86
C LEU A 148 -14.22 -6.83 -8.83
N ALA A 149 -13.68 -5.86 -8.11
CA ALA A 149 -14.41 -5.04 -7.14
C ALA A 149 -14.42 -3.58 -7.59
N LYS A 150 -15.58 -3.07 -8.00
CA LYS A 150 -15.75 -1.65 -8.34
C LYS A 150 -15.68 -0.82 -7.06
N VAL A 151 -14.66 0.01 -6.96
CA VAL A 151 -14.43 0.89 -5.80
C VAL A 151 -14.45 2.37 -6.16
N SER A 152 -14.14 2.70 -7.42
CA SER A 152 -14.13 4.08 -7.89
C SER A 152 -15.52 4.57 -8.32
N PRO A 153 -15.81 5.88 -8.18
CA PRO A 153 -17.05 6.47 -8.66
C PRO A 153 -17.15 6.43 -10.18
N ASP A 154 -18.35 6.65 -10.72
CA ASP A 154 -18.60 6.53 -12.16
C ASP A 154 -17.89 7.58 -13.02
N ASN A 155 -17.53 8.73 -12.45
CA ASN A 155 -16.74 9.75 -13.13
C ASN A 155 -15.22 9.57 -12.95
N ALA A 156 -14.76 8.45 -12.35
CA ALA A 156 -13.34 8.13 -12.32
C ALA A 156 -12.84 7.68 -13.69
N GLY A 157 -11.65 8.16 -14.05
CA GLY A 157 -10.93 7.77 -15.26
C GLY A 157 -10.09 6.50 -15.09
N MET A 158 -9.66 6.16 -13.86
CA MET A 158 -8.91 4.93 -13.55
C MET A 158 -8.84 4.64 -12.04
N THR A 159 -8.41 3.42 -11.68
CA THR A 159 -8.21 2.94 -10.29
C THR A 159 -6.85 2.25 -10.18
N TRP A 160 -5.79 3.00 -9.89
CA TRP A 160 -4.41 2.52 -10.02
C TRP A 160 -3.66 2.47 -8.69
N ALA A 161 -2.72 1.55 -8.59
CA ALA A 161 -1.85 1.31 -7.44
C ALA A 161 -2.61 1.26 -6.11
N PRO A 162 -3.56 0.31 -5.94
CA PRO A 162 -4.29 0.20 -4.69
C PRO A 162 -3.38 -0.35 -3.58
N ASP A 163 -3.46 0.26 -2.41
CA ASP A 163 -2.88 -0.22 -1.15
C ASP A 163 -3.94 -0.08 -0.04
N ALA A 164 -3.74 -0.75 1.08
CA ALA A 164 -4.63 -0.68 2.22
C ALA A 164 -3.88 -0.70 3.55
N ILE A 165 -4.44 0.01 4.52
CA ILE A 165 -3.96 0.03 5.90
C ILE A 165 -5.12 -0.18 6.87
N TRP A 166 -4.89 -0.98 7.91
CA TRP A 166 -5.87 -1.15 8.98
C TRP A 166 -5.98 0.14 9.79
N ASP A 167 -7.19 0.65 9.91
CA ASP A 167 -7.55 1.73 10.82
C ASP A 167 -8.17 1.12 12.10
N PRO A 168 -7.42 1.09 13.22
CA PRO A 168 -7.92 0.52 14.47
C PRO A 168 -9.06 1.35 15.06
N SER A 169 -9.15 2.66 14.77
CA SER A 169 -10.19 3.52 15.31
C SER A 169 -11.58 3.19 14.77
N THR A 170 -11.65 2.68 13.53
CA THR A 170 -12.90 2.29 12.87
C THR A 170 -13.06 0.78 12.69
N SER A 171 -12.02 0.00 13.04
CA SER A 171 -11.94 -1.45 12.82
C SER A 171 -12.26 -1.83 11.38
N ARG A 172 -11.62 -1.13 10.44
CA ARG A 172 -11.75 -1.30 8.98
C ARG A 172 -10.40 -1.08 8.33
N PHE A 173 -10.19 -1.67 7.16
CA PHE A 173 -9.15 -1.23 6.25
C PHE A 173 -9.57 0.06 5.57
N MET A 174 -8.69 1.06 5.56
CA MET A 174 -8.73 2.15 4.59
C MET A 174 -7.99 1.66 3.35
N VAL A 175 -8.72 1.52 2.24
CA VAL A 175 -8.18 1.21 0.91
C VAL A 175 -8.04 2.52 0.16
N PHE A 176 -6.90 2.74 -0.49
CA PHE A 176 -6.61 3.98 -1.18
C PHE A 176 -5.86 3.70 -2.49
N TRP A 177 -6.06 4.58 -3.47
CA TRP A 177 -5.57 4.40 -4.85
C TRP A 177 -5.47 5.74 -5.57
N THR A 178 -4.71 5.77 -6.67
CA THR A 178 -4.63 6.94 -7.54
C THR A 178 -5.75 6.90 -8.59
N SER A 179 -6.39 8.06 -8.82
CA SER A 179 -7.45 8.22 -9.81
C SER A 179 -7.44 9.63 -10.44
N ASN A 180 -7.99 9.74 -11.64
CA ASN A 180 -8.36 10.99 -12.29
C ASN A 180 -9.87 11.15 -12.19
N ILE A 181 -10.37 12.19 -11.51
CA ILE A 181 -11.82 12.40 -11.35
C ILE A 181 -12.30 13.43 -12.36
N GLN A 182 -13.10 12.98 -13.32
CA GLN A 182 -13.64 13.84 -14.37
C GLN A 182 -14.57 14.91 -13.77
N GLY A 183 -14.41 16.14 -14.26
CA GLY A 183 -15.16 17.31 -13.78
C GLY A 183 -14.64 17.91 -12.45
N ALA A 184 -13.58 17.36 -11.84
CA ALA A 184 -13.07 17.82 -10.54
C ALA A 184 -11.85 18.78 -10.61
N GLY A 185 -11.73 19.55 -11.70
CA GLY A 185 -10.67 20.56 -11.85
C GLY A 185 -9.33 20.04 -12.40
N GLY A 186 -9.30 18.82 -12.93
CA GLY A 186 -8.09 18.19 -13.47
C GLY A 186 -7.13 17.67 -12.38
N GLY A 187 -6.08 16.97 -12.83
CA GLY A 187 -5.06 16.38 -11.95
C GLY A 187 -5.47 15.04 -11.34
N TRP A 188 -4.46 14.23 -11.00
CA TRP A 188 -4.66 12.94 -10.35
C TRP A 188 -4.69 13.12 -8.84
N LYS A 189 -5.56 12.37 -8.17
CA LYS A 189 -5.80 12.45 -6.73
C LYS A 189 -5.75 11.06 -6.12
N THR A 190 -5.37 10.99 -4.86
CA THR A 190 -5.57 9.79 -4.06
C THR A 190 -7.03 9.77 -3.60
N MET A 191 -7.72 8.68 -3.89
CA MET A 191 -9.06 8.38 -3.40
C MET A 191 -8.95 7.38 -2.25
N ARG A 192 -10.00 7.28 -1.42
CA ARG A 192 -10.10 6.22 -0.41
C ARG A 192 -11.50 5.66 -0.28
N SER A 193 -11.60 4.45 0.26
CA SER A 193 -12.81 3.80 0.74
C SER A 193 -12.47 2.90 1.93
N PHE A 194 -13.47 2.47 2.70
CA PHE A 194 -13.30 1.60 3.85
C PHE A 194 -13.96 0.24 3.64
N THR A 195 -13.33 -0.82 4.12
CA THR A 195 -13.84 -2.20 4.05
C THR A 195 -13.40 -3.02 5.26
N LYS A 196 -14.10 -4.12 5.55
CA LYS A 196 -13.64 -5.12 6.54
C LYS A 196 -13.13 -6.40 5.87
N ASP A 197 -13.58 -6.68 4.67
CA ASP A 197 -13.49 -8.00 4.02
C ASP A 197 -13.01 -7.92 2.56
N PHE A 198 -12.80 -6.70 2.05
CA PHE A 198 -12.55 -6.37 0.65
C PHE A 198 -13.68 -6.74 -0.30
N GLN A 199 -14.86 -7.11 0.19
CA GLN A 199 -16.05 -7.43 -0.62
C GLN A 199 -17.02 -6.25 -0.62
N THR A 200 -17.27 -5.68 0.55
CA THR A 200 -18.14 -4.52 0.72
C THR A 200 -17.30 -3.28 1.02
N PHE A 201 -17.53 -2.22 0.25
CA PHE A 201 -16.81 -0.96 0.35
C PHE A 201 -17.78 0.17 0.68
N THR A 202 -17.33 1.13 1.50
CA THR A 202 -18.05 2.41 1.61
C THR A 202 -17.95 3.18 0.29
N THR A 203 -18.81 4.16 0.11
CA THR A 203 -18.65 5.13 -0.99
C THR A 203 -17.25 5.73 -0.95
N ALA A 204 -16.59 5.78 -2.11
CA ALA A 204 -15.27 6.36 -2.22
C ALA A 204 -15.30 7.87 -2.13
N GLU A 205 -14.29 8.44 -1.49
CA GLU A 205 -14.12 9.89 -1.33
C GLU A 205 -12.70 10.32 -1.72
N ALA A 206 -12.56 11.60 -2.08
CA ALA A 206 -11.24 12.18 -2.28
C ALA A 206 -10.49 12.20 -0.94
N TYR A 207 -9.22 11.79 -0.95
CA TYR A 207 -8.44 11.62 0.27
C TYR A 207 -7.36 12.68 0.41
N VAL A 208 -6.34 12.63 -0.44
CA VAL A 208 -5.22 13.58 -0.42
C VAL A 208 -4.74 13.90 -1.84
N SER A 209 -3.96 14.97 -1.96
CA SER A 209 -3.26 15.34 -3.19
C SER A 209 -1.75 15.39 -2.94
N LEU A 210 -1.22 14.31 -2.37
CA LEU A 210 0.20 14.15 -2.01
C LEU A 210 0.94 13.28 -3.02
N GLY A 211 0.58 13.38 -4.30
CA GLY A 211 1.15 12.56 -5.36
C GLY A 211 0.38 11.25 -5.60
N MET A 212 1.11 10.28 -6.13
CA MET A 212 0.61 9.01 -6.66
C MET A 212 1.25 7.81 -5.99
N ASP A 213 0.72 6.62 -6.30
CA ASP A 213 1.28 5.32 -5.90
C ASP A 213 1.55 5.29 -4.40
N ASN A 214 0.61 5.82 -3.62
CA ASN A 214 0.82 6.00 -2.21
C ASN A 214 1.01 4.63 -1.54
N THR A 215 1.93 4.56 -0.59
CA THR A 215 1.96 3.51 0.43
C THR A 215 2.04 4.15 1.81
N ILE A 216 1.50 3.49 2.83
CA ILE A 216 1.47 4.02 4.21
C ILE A 216 2.05 3.01 5.19
N ALA A 217 3.13 3.41 5.86
CA ALA A 217 3.67 2.73 7.03
C ALA A 217 3.12 3.34 8.32
N ALA A 218 2.88 2.50 9.32
CA ALA A 218 2.61 2.93 10.69
C ALA A 218 3.91 2.76 11.49
N PHE A 219 4.26 3.72 12.35
CA PHE A 219 5.43 3.63 13.22
C PHE A 219 5.32 4.62 14.38
N SER A 220 5.56 4.16 15.61
CA SER A 220 5.67 5.01 16.80
C SER A 220 4.52 6.03 16.97
N GLY A 221 3.27 5.56 16.88
CA GLY A 221 2.09 6.42 17.04
C GLY A 221 1.70 7.26 15.81
N LYS A 222 2.44 7.16 14.71
CA LYS A 222 2.25 7.99 13.51
C LYS A 222 2.14 7.15 12.24
N PHE A 223 1.71 7.81 11.17
CA PHE A 223 1.61 7.27 9.83
C PHE A 223 2.57 8.02 8.91
N TYR A 224 3.27 7.28 8.06
CA TYR A 224 4.26 7.76 7.11
C TYR A 224 3.81 7.35 5.70
N MET A 225 3.44 8.32 4.89
CA MET A 225 3.02 8.12 3.51
C MET A 225 4.18 8.42 2.59
N LEU A 226 4.54 7.43 1.77
CA LEU A 226 5.48 7.61 0.66
C LEU A 226 4.71 7.62 -0.65
N SER A 227 5.12 8.49 -1.56
CA SER A 227 4.43 8.69 -2.84
C SER A 227 5.36 9.22 -3.92
N LYS A 228 4.99 8.96 -5.18
CA LYS A 228 5.61 9.59 -6.34
C LYS A 228 5.01 10.98 -6.56
N ASN A 229 5.86 12.01 -6.68
CA ASN A 229 5.40 13.37 -6.91
C ASN A 229 5.17 13.70 -8.41
N GLY A 230 4.52 12.82 -9.18
CA GLY A 230 4.24 13.04 -10.61
C GLY A 230 5.36 12.59 -11.59
N PRO A 231 5.13 12.70 -12.92
CA PRO A 231 6.06 12.17 -13.92
C PRO A 231 7.45 12.81 -13.85
N GLY A 232 8.50 11.99 -13.95
CA GLY A 232 9.89 12.46 -13.92
C GLY A 232 10.42 12.84 -12.54
N ASN A 233 9.59 12.70 -11.50
CA ASN A 233 9.97 13.03 -10.13
C ASN A 233 10.37 11.79 -9.32
N LEU A 234 11.06 12.07 -8.23
CA LEU A 234 11.44 11.12 -7.19
C LEU A 234 10.36 11.08 -6.10
N LEU A 235 10.57 10.26 -5.07
CA LEU A 235 9.58 10.08 -4.02
C LEU A 235 9.61 11.20 -2.98
N GLN A 236 8.47 11.40 -2.33
CA GLN A 236 8.27 12.25 -1.17
C GLN A 236 7.75 11.40 0.00
N GLU A 237 8.17 11.75 1.22
CA GLU A 237 7.65 11.19 2.46
C GLU A 237 6.86 12.27 3.22
N ASN A 238 5.70 11.89 3.75
CA ASN A 238 4.85 12.75 4.58
C ASN A 238 4.45 12.01 5.86
N VAL A 239 4.23 12.74 6.95
CA VAL A 239 3.84 12.19 8.25
C VAL A 239 2.52 12.78 8.74
N ALA A 240 1.72 11.97 9.43
CA ALA A 240 0.52 12.39 10.15
C ALA A 240 0.36 11.61 11.46
N SER A 241 -0.34 12.20 12.43
CA SER A 241 -0.76 11.51 13.66
C SER A 241 -2.01 10.64 13.47
N SER A 242 -2.72 10.81 12.36
CA SER A 242 -3.90 10.03 12.00
C SER A 242 -3.95 9.77 10.50
N LEU A 243 -4.66 8.72 10.07
CA LEU A 243 -4.95 8.46 8.65
C LEU A 243 -5.83 9.56 8.02
N ASN A 244 -6.42 10.47 8.79
CA ASN A 244 -7.14 11.63 8.25
C ASN A 244 -6.23 12.85 8.08
N GLY A 245 -4.95 12.75 8.44
CA GLY A 245 -4.05 13.90 8.46
C GLY A 245 -4.25 14.79 9.71
N PRO A 246 -3.88 16.08 9.62
CA PRO A 246 -3.18 16.69 8.49
C PRO A 246 -1.83 16.03 8.24
N TRP A 247 -1.42 15.98 6.98
CA TRP A 247 -0.13 15.42 6.55
C TRP A 247 0.90 16.54 6.43
N SER A 248 2.13 16.28 6.89
CA SER A 248 3.25 17.21 6.79
C SER A 248 4.42 16.56 6.08
N LYS A 249 5.06 17.28 5.15
CA LYS A 249 6.23 16.78 4.41
C LYS A 249 7.39 16.52 5.37
N VAL A 250 8.00 15.34 5.28
CA VAL A 250 9.20 14.94 6.02
C VAL A 250 10.43 15.13 5.14
N SER A 251 10.39 14.55 3.94
CA SER A 251 11.48 14.64 2.97
C SER A 251 10.94 14.55 1.54
N GLU A 252 11.75 15.00 0.59
CA GLU A 252 11.48 14.94 -0.84
C GLU A 252 12.75 14.56 -1.59
N ASN A 253 12.62 14.25 -2.89
CA ASN A 253 13.73 13.80 -3.74
C ASN A 253 14.40 12.50 -3.24
N ILE A 254 13.64 11.62 -2.60
CA ILE A 254 14.15 10.33 -2.14
C ILE A 254 14.52 9.48 -3.38
N GLY A 255 15.79 9.10 -3.46
CA GLY A 255 16.38 8.42 -4.63
C GLY A 255 17.33 9.31 -5.46
N GLN A 256 17.50 10.59 -5.09
CA GLN A 256 18.39 11.51 -5.77
C GLN A 256 19.83 11.00 -5.77
N GLY A 257 20.51 11.12 -6.92
CA GLY A 257 21.87 10.61 -7.14
C GLY A 257 21.94 9.11 -7.44
N ALA A 258 20.88 8.34 -7.15
CA ALA A 258 20.78 6.92 -7.51
C ALA A 258 19.98 6.68 -8.79
N MET A 259 18.95 7.49 -9.05
CA MET A 259 18.10 7.43 -10.24
C MET A 259 17.59 8.82 -10.65
N THR A 260 17.07 8.93 -11.87
CA THR A 260 16.52 10.17 -12.44
C THR A 260 15.06 10.39 -12.08
N ALA A 261 14.27 9.32 -12.03
CA ALA A 261 12.88 9.32 -11.57
C ALA A 261 12.54 7.92 -11.02
N GLY A 262 11.52 7.85 -10.18
CA GLY A 262 11.08 6.58 -9.57
C GLY A 262 9.58 6.54 -9.34
N GLU A 263 9.04 5.36 -9.05
CA GLU A 263 7.64 5.17 -8.66
C GLU A 263 7.44 3.93 -7.79
N GLY A 264 6.17 3.60 -7.52
CA GLY A 264 5.79 2.42 -6.78
C GLY A 264 6.53 2.20 -5.46
N PRO A 265 6.54 3.19 -4.54
CA PRO A 265 7.21 3.04 -3.26
C PRO A 265 6.70 1.80 -2.54
N LEU A 266 7.62 0.90 -2.20
CA LEU A 266 7.37 -0.26 -1.36
C LEU A 266 8.13 -0.08 -0.06
N VAL A 267 7.43 0.12 1.05
CA VAL A 267 8.02 0.35 2.37
C VAL A 267 7.68 -0.78 3.35
N PHE A 268 8.68 -1.29 4.07
CA PHE A 268 8.47 -2.33 5.08
C PHE A 268 9.53 -2.27 6.20
N GLN A 269 9.12 -2.63 7.41
CA GLN A 269 10.01 -2.67 8.57
C GLN A 269 10.89 -3.92 8.53
N ASN A 270 12.05 -3.86 9.16
CA ASN A 270 12.90 -5.02 9.34
C ASN A 270 12.44 -5.86 10.55
N ASN A 271 12.36 -7.18 10.36
CA ASN A 271 12.01 -8.16 11.39
C ASN A 271 13.00 -8.20 12.57
N LEU A 272 14.29 -7.90 12.35
CA LEU A 272 15.32 -8.00 13.38
C LEU A 272 15.57 -6.68 14.12
N ASN A 273 15.48 -5.56 13.41
CA ASN A 273 15.67 -4.23 13.97
C ASN A 273 14.40 -3.38 13.77
N PRO A 274 13.61 -3.12 14.82
CA PRO A 274 12.35 -2.37 14.71
C PRO A 274 12.55 -0.90 14.30
N ASN A 275 13.76 -0.36 14.37
CA ASN A 275 14.04 0.99 13.87
C ASN A 275 14.52 0.98 12.42
N LYS A 276 14.88 -0.17 11.86
CA LYS A 276 15.32 -0.29 10.47
C LYS A 276 14.12 -0.50 9.55
N TRP A 277 14.08 0.30 8.49
CA TRP A 277 13.07 0.26 7.44
C TRP A 277 13.74 0.12 6.08
N HIS A 278 13.03 -0.54 5.17
CA HIS A 278 13.42 -0.75 3.78
C HIS A 278 12.42 -0.01 2.90
N LEU A 279 12.93 0.64 1.86
CA LEU A 279 12.16 1.31 0.82
C LEU A 279 12.68 0.85 -0.52
N TRP A 280 11.84 0.28 -1.37
CA TRP A 280 12.21 0.01 -2.76
C TRP A 280 11.48 0.98 -3.67
N ILE A 281 12.21 1.49 -4.67
CA ILE A 281 11.72 2.47 -5.64
C ILE A 281 11.85 1.88 -7.04
N ASP A 282 10.74 1.78 -7.78
CA ASP A 282 10.72 1.21 -9.13
C ASP A 282 11.33 2.21 -10.12
N ASP A 283 12.49 1.86 -10.69
CA ASP A 283 13.11 2.63 -11.78
C ASP A 283 12.42 2.29 -13.10
N TYR A 284 11.23 2.87 -13.27
CA TYR A 284 10.42 2.72 -14.47
C TYR A 284 11.08 3.30 -15.72
N THR A 285 12.08 4.19 -15.57
CA THR A 285 12.72 4.88 -16.70
C THR A 285 13.67 3.98 -17.47
N LYS A 286 14.29 3.02 -16.78
CA LYS A 286 15.22 2.03 -17.38
C LYS A 286 14.61 0.64 -17.49
N GLY A 287 13.46 0.42 -16.87
CA GLY A 287 12.84 -0.90 -16.77
C GLY A 287 13.69 -1.91 -15.98
N SER A 288 14.69 -1.44 -15.22
CA SER A 288 15.57 -2.26 -14.39
C SER A 288 14.87 -2.81 -13.14
N GLY A 289 13.65 -2.35 -12.87
CA GLY A 289 12.87 -2.72 -11.70
C GLY A 289 13.31 -1.97 -10.46
N TYR A 290 13.09 -2.59 -9.30
CA TYR A 290 13.33 -1.97 -8.00
C TYR A 290 14.81 -1.69 -7.68
N LEU A 291 15.05 -0.49 -7.14
CA LEU A 291 16.26 -0.10 -6.42
C LEU A 291 15.96 -0.02 -4.91
N PRO A 292 16.59 -0.86 -4.07
CA PRO A 292 16.44 -0.82 -2.62
C PRO A 292 17.19 0.33 -1.93
N PHE A 293 16.57 0.86 -0.88
CA PHE A 293 17.05 1.85 0.07
C PHE A 293 16.70 1.41 1.49
N GLU A 294 17.40 1.95 2.47
CA GLU A 294 17.16 1.68 3.88
C GLU A 294 17.33 2.93 4.75
N THR A 295 16.67 2.93 5.90
CA THR A 295 16.84 3.95 6.94
C THR A 295 16.73 3.31 8.32
N THR A 296 17.40 3.90 9.32
CA THR A 296 17.19 3.61 10.74
C THR A 296 16.44 4.73 11.46
N ASN A 297 16.01 5.76 10.72
CA ASN A 297 15.31 6.92 11.23
C ASN A 297 14.19 7.32 10.24
N LEU A 298 13.12 6.51 10.20
CA LEU A 298 11.93 6.83 9.42
C LEU A 298 11.41 8.25 9.71
N PRO A 299 11.30 8.74 10.97
CA PRO A 299 10.89 10.12 11.23
C PRO A 299 11.77 11.21 10.60
N GLY A 300 13.02 10.91 10.28
CA GLY A 300 13.94 11.84 9.63
C GLY A 300 13.90 11.83 8.10
N GLY A 301 13.21 10.86 7.48
CA GLY A 301 13.04 10.77 6.02
C GLY A 301 14.32 10.64 5.20
N SER A 302 15.44 10.29 5.82
CA SER A 302 16.73 10.08 5.14
C SER A 302 16.89 8.62 4.77
N TRP A 303 16.97 8.35 3.47
CA TRP A 303 17.06 7.01 2.89
C TRP A 303 18.38 6.83 2.17
N THR A 304 19.09 5.75 2.49
CA THR A 304 20.38 5.41 1.88
C THR A 304 20.21 4.24 0.93
N LYS A 305 20.76 4.32 -0.28
CA LYS A 305 20.72 3.20 -1.23
C LYS A 305 21.37 1.95 -0.62
N SER A 306 20.66 0.84 -0.60
CA SER A 306 21.19 -0.44 -0.12
C SER A 306 22.21 -0.99 -1.12
N GLN A 307 23.17 -1.76 -0.60
CA GLN A 307 24.17 -2.46 -1.39
C GLN A 307 23.93 -3.98 -1.32
N ASN A 308 24.47 -4.73 -2.28
CA ASN A 308 24.52 -6.20 -2.26
C ASN A 308 23.16 -6.89 -2.09
N TYR A 309 22.16 -6.46 -2.85
CA TYR A 309 20.84 -7.09 -2.89
C TYR A 309 20.68 -8.00 -4.11
N LYS A 310 19.86 -9.03 -3.98
CA LYS A 310 19.42 -9.95 -5.03
C LYS A 310 17.91 -10.07 -5.00
N LEU A 311 17.26 -9.23 -5.80
CA LEU A 311 15.82 -9.29 -6.02
C LEU A 311 15.48 -10.38 -7.06
N PRO A 312 14.20 -10.77 -7.20
CA PRO A 312 13.73 -11.56 -8.33
C PRO A 312 14.07 -10.91 -9.69
N LYS A 313 13.78 -11.60 -10.79
CA LYS A 313 14.02 -11.04 -12.13
C LYS A 313 12.98 -9.97 -12.47
N ASN A 314 13.45 -8.75 -12.75
CA ASN A 314 12.65 -7.59 -13.18
C ASN A 314 11.40 -7.28 -12.33
N PRO A 315 11.47 -7.28 -10.99
CA PRO A 315 10.34 -6.93 -10.16
C PRO A 315 9.97 -5.47 -10.37
N ARG A 316 8.69 -5.24 -10.63
CA ARG A 316 8.06 -3.92 -10.68
C ARG A 316 7.21 -3.72 -9.41
N HIS A 317 6.48 -2.60 -9.36
CA HIS A 317 5.64 -2.21 -8.22
C HIS A 317 4.97 -3.40 -7.51
N GLY A 318 5.19 -3.54 -6.20
CA GLY A 318 4.66 -4.65 -5.42
C GLY A 318 4.66 -4.37 -3.91
N TYR A 319 4.58 -5.43 -3.09
CA TYR A 319 4.44 -5.29 -1.64
C TYR A 319 5.12 -6.41 -0.86
N VAL A 320 5.76 -6.06 0.27
CA VAL A 320 6.41 -7.00 1.18
C VAL A 320 5.68 -7.04 2.52
N VAL A 321 5.41 -8.24 3.02
CA VAL A 321 4.89 -8.46 4.37
C VAL A 321 5.78 -9.44 5.14
N PRO A 322 5.87 -9.31 6.46
CA PRO A 322 6.52 -10.33 7.28
C PRO A 322 5.66 -11.60 7.34
N ILE A 323 6.33 -12.75 7.37
CA ILE A 323 5.72 -14.07 7.50
C ILE A 323 6.51 -14.92 8.51
N THR A 324 5.87 -15.97 8.99
CA THR A 324 6.49 -17.01 9.81
C THR A 324 7.32 -17.97 8.97
N ALA A 325 8.26 -18.67 9.60
CA ALA A 325 9.01 -19.75 8.95
C ALA A 325 8.10 -20.85 8.37
N ALA A 326 6.96 -21.13 9.02
CA ALA A 326 5.99 -22.13 8.55
C ALA A 326 5.28 -21.67 7.27
N GLU A 327 4.81 -20.42 7.21
CA GLU A 327 4.24 -19.82 6.00
C GLU A 327 5.28 -19.78 4.87
N ARG A 328 6.53 -19.42 5.18
CA ARG A 328 7.64 -19.42 4.20
C ARG A 328 7.89 -20.82 3.64
N ALA A 329 7.95 -21.84 4.50
CA ALA A 329 8.14 -23.23 4.09
C ALA A 329 6.97 -23.72 3.22
N ALA A 330 5.73 -23.40 3.60
CA ALA A 330 4.55 -23.75 2.82
C ALA A 330 4.54 -23.08 1.44
N LEU A 331 4.96 -21.82 1.34
CA LEU A 331 5.07 -21.09 0.07
C LEU A 331 6.17 -21.66 -0.85
N ALA A 332 7.26 -22.14 -0.26
CA ALA A 332 8.43 -22.65 -0.99
C ALA A 332 8.31 -24.13 -1.43
N SER A 333 7.34 -24.89 -0.89
CA SER A 333 7.05 -26.28 -1.26
C SER A 333 6.07 -26.38 -2.44
#